data_AF-A0A8D1HJT9-F1
#
_entry.id   AF-A0A8D1HJT9-F1
#
_cell.length_a   1.000
_cell.length_b   1.000
_cell.length_c   1.000
_cell.angle_alpha   90.00
_cell.angle_beta   90.00
_cell.angle_gamma   90.00
#
_symmetry.space_group_name_H-M   'P 1'
#
loop_
_entity.id
_entity.type
_entity.pdbx_description
1 polymer ?
#
loop_
_entity_poly.entity_id
_entity_poly.type
_entity_poly.pdbx_seq_one_letter_code
_entity_poly.pdbx_strand_id
1 'polypeptide(L)'
;MGAALGPPPRAHQIKLACLGRDRPGRAGPLRVLCCLSVDDALALGRPEKPGLPSSPVLEPRHIARLSAASALYLSDPEGTCTDVRAGRWASRADHLLAQLQSPEALTLGLTRLLQRIQSQAVGWSPSEGACVDLPQLLEEAARAGAPGSPGPVLAALLDHARSGSCFRALPTPQYFVDFVFREHSGETPNITLAELAALMQRLGVGGVSEPHGDHSEQGHLGKEASQPGPVPPASPNSSSSVWDTMCLSAGDVMAVYGLSEQAGVTPEAWAQLSPALLQQQLSGACSPQPMHPTQDQLSQSERYLYGSLATLLICLCSIFGLLLLACASCSAATHYVIQTFLGMAVGALTGDALLHLTPKVLGLHTHDGEVDLLPTWRLLAVLGGLYAFFLFESLFNLLLPADPEDPKDRPCSHGHSHSGHSHGVSMQLAPSDLRPPKQHEGSRADLVAEESPELLNPEPRRLRPELRLLPYVITLGDAVHNFADGLAVGAAFLSSWKTGLATSLAVFCHEVPHELGDFAALLHAGLSVRRAMLLNLASGLTAFIGLYVALAAGVGEDGETWILAVATGLFLYVALCDMLPAMLNVRDRRPWLLFLLHNAGLLGGWTVLLLLSLYEDNITL
;
A
#
# COMPACT_ATOMS: atom_id res chain seq x y z
N MET A 1 -47.93 10.77 52.18
CA MET A 1 -46.48 10.66 52.49
C MET A 1 -45.76 11.48 51.43
N GLY A 2 -45.32 12.71 51.63
CA GLY A 2 -44.70 13.29 52.81
C GLY A 2 -43.18 13.24 52.65
N ALA A 3 -42.62 14.03 51.73
CA ALA A 3 -41.19 14.31 51.65
C ALA A 3 -40.99 15.78 51.24
N ALA A 4 -40.19 16.47 52.04
CA ALA A 4 -40.23 17.91 52.23
C ALA A 4 -39.62 18.73 51.08
N LEU A 5 -40.31 19.81 50.73
CA LEU A 5 -39.77 20.96 49.99
C LEU A 5 -38.67 21.61 50.83
N GLY A 6 -37.42 21.54 50.36
CA GLY A 6 -36.32 22.34 50.87
C GLY A 6 -36.56 23.84 50.61
N PRO A 7 -36.02 24.75 51.44
CA PRO A 7 -36.25 26.17 51.27
C PRO A 7 -35.60 26.68 49.97
N PRO A 8 -36.10 27.79 49.38
CA PRO A 8 -35.50 28.37 48.18
C PRO A 8 -34.05 28.78 48.48
N PRO A 9 -33.12 28.67 47.51
CA PRO A 9 -31.77 29.15 47.70
C PRO A 9 -31.83 30.65 47.99
N ARG A 10 -31.32 31.02 49.17
CA ARG A 10 -31.20 32.39 49.63
C ARG A 10 -30.39 33.19 48.60
N ALA A 11 -30.92 34.35 48.23
CA ALA A 11 -30.22 35.40 47.52
C ALA A 11 -28.92 35.77 48.25
N HIS A 12 -27.80 35.17 47.84
CA HIS A 12 -26.48 35.52 48.31
C HIS A 12 -25.68 36.12 47.16
N GLN A 13 -25.69 37.46 47.16
CA GLN A 13 -24.61 38.36 46.77
C GLN A 13 -23.83 37.98 45.50
N ILE A 14 -24.19 38.66 44.41
CA ILE A 14 -23.22 39.06 43.38
C ILE A 14 -22.16 39.91 44.09
N LYS A 15 -21.05 39.29 44.52
CA LYS A 15 -19.86 40.05 44.91
C LYS A 15 -19.15 40.49 43.63
N LEU A 16 -19.58 41.62 43.07
CA LEU A 16 -18.65 42.46 42.31
C LEU A 16 -17.60 42.93 43.32
N ALA A 17 -16.42 42.32 43.30
CA ALA A 17 -15.33 42.67 44.19
C ALA A 17 -14.72 44.03 43.80
N CYS A 18 -15.32 45.12 44.25
CA CYS A 18 -14.67 46.43 44.37
C CYS A 18 -14.24 46.59 45.84
N LEU A 19 -13.09 46.03 46.22
CA LEU A 19 -12.48 46.31 47.52
C LEU A 19 -11.65 47.58 47.42
N GLY A 20 -12.24 48.70 47.84
CA GLY A 20 -11.54 49.97 47.97
C GLY A 20 -10.50 49.94 49.09
N ARG A 21 -9.23 50.23 48.76
CA ARG A 21 -8.36 51.23 49.40
C ARG A 21 -6.94 51.10 48.84
N ASP A 22 -6.39 52.24 48.41
CA ASP A 22 -4.97 52.42 48.13
C ASP A 22 -4.09 51.78 49.20
N ARG A 23 -3.29 50.80 48.80
CA ARG A 23 -1.98 50.51 49.40
C ARG A 23 -0.96 50.40 48.27
N PRO A 24 0.07 51.28 48.22
CA PRO A 24 1.09 51.19 47.20
C PRO A 24 1.98 49.98 47.52
N GLY A 25 2.18 49.08 46.55
CA GLY A 25 3.30 48.14 46.61
C GLY A 25 3.06 46.65 46.44
N ARG A 26 1.99 46.17 45.79
CA ARG A 26 1.95 44.80 45.25
C ARG A 26 1.35 44.76 43.85
N ALA A 27 2.22 44.53 42.86
CA ALA A 27 1.83 44.24 41.49
C ALA A 27 1.31 42.79 41.41
N GLY A 28 0.05 42.62 41.00
CA GLY A 28 -0.60 41.35 40.68
C GLY A 28 -1.51 41.52 39.45
N PRO A 29 -1.84 40.45 38.70
CA PRO A 29 -2.22 40.53 37.29
C PRO A 29 -3.72 40.72 37.04
N LEU A 30 -4.35 41.71 37.70
CA LEU A 30 -5.68 42.21 37.32
C LEU A 30 -5.85 43.62 37.90
N ARG A 31 -5.64 44.65 37.07
CA ARG A 31 -6.13 46.00 37.38
C ARG A 31 -7.65 46.00 37.23
N VAL A 32 -8.37 45.60 38.27
CA VAL A 32 -9.83 45.77 38.32
C VAL A 32 -10.12 47.28 38.41
N LEU A 33 -10.49 47.89 37.29
CA LEU A 33 -10.93 49.28 37.24
C LEU A 33 -12.25 49.39 38.04
N CYS A 34 -12.20 49.98 39.23
CA CYS A 34 -13.37 50.19 40.11
C CYS A 34 -14.28 51.31 39.58
N CYS A 35 -14.91 51.11 38.42
CA CYS A 35 -15.80 52.10 37.80
C CYS A 35 -17.30 51.73 37.86
N LEU A 36 -17.63 50.52 38.32
CA LEU A 36 -18.99 49.99 38.34
C LEU A 36 -19.54 49.92 39.77
N SER A 37 -20.77 50.41 39.93
CA SER A 37 -21.57 50.31 41.15
C SER A 37 -22.86 49.52 40.91
N VAL A 38 -23.50 49.08 42.00
CA VAL A 38 -24.82 48.43 41.94
C VAL A 38 -25.87 49.37 41.37
N ASP A 39 -25.75 50.68 41.64
CA ASP A 39 -26.66 51.70 41.11
C ASP A 39 -26.56 51.83 39.59
N ASP A 40 -25.36 51.62 39.01
CA ASP A 40 -25.18 51.61 37.55
C ASP A 40 -25.90 50.41 36.91
N ALA A 41 -25.85 49.24 37.54
CA ALA A 41 -26.55 48.05 37.07
C ALA A 41 -28.08 48.20 37.17
N LEU A 42 -28.56 48.86 38.23
CA LEU A 42 -29.99 49.18 38.40
C LEU A 42 -30.45 50.25 37.40
N ALA A 43 -29.57 51.16 36.97
CA ALA A 43 -29.87 52.18 35.97
C ALA A 43 -30.20 51.58 34.59
N LEU A 44 -29.71 50.38 34.27
CA LEU A 44 -30.01 49.68 33.00
C LEU A 44 -31.51 49.32 32.83
N GLY A 45 -32.24 49.19 33.94
CA GLY A 45 -33.67 48.87 33.97
C GLY A 45 -34.59 50.09 33.96
N ARG A 46 -34.06 51.32 33.96
CA ARG A 46 -34.88 52.53 33.95
C ARG A 46 -35.41 52.81 32.52
N PRO A 47 -36.72 53.08 32.35
CA PRO A 47 -37.25 53.47 31.05
C PRO A 47 -36.77 54.89 30.67
N GLU A 48 -36.47 55.12 29.38
CA GLU A 48 -36.05 56.44 28.86
C GLU A 48 -37.15 57.51 28.90
N LYS A 49 -38.41 57.15 29.19
CA LYS A 49 -39.53 58.10 29.25
C LYS A 49 -39.59 58.79 30.62
N PRO A 50 -39.53 60.14 30.68
CA PRO A 50 -39.63 60.87 31.93
C PRO A 50 -41.09 60.84 32.43
N GLY A 51 -41.34 60.28 33.62
CA GLY A 51 -42.64 60.47 34.28
C GLY A 51 -43.16 59.39 35.24
N LEU A 52 -42.49 58.25 35.44
CA LEU A 52 -42.95 57.23 36.41
C LEU A 52 -41.97 57.06 37.58
N PRO A 53 -42.44 57.02 38.84
CA PRO A 53 -41.58 56.70 39.98
C PRO A 53 -41.14 55.23 39.87
N SER A 54 -39.86 54.99 39.60
CA SER A 54 -39.32 53.65 39.44
C SER A 54 -38.77 53.13 40.78
N SER A 55 -39.30 51.99 41.23
CA SER A 55 -38.55 51.15 42.18
C SER A 55 -37.32 50.58 41.47
N PRO A 56 -36.19 50.36 42.17
CA PRO A 56 -34.95 49.83 41.60
C PRO A 56 -35.08 48.32 41.37
N VAL A 57 -35.96 47.90 40.47
CA VAL A 57 -36.23 46.47 40.21
C VAL A 57 -35.91 46.15 38.75
N LEU A 58 -34.90 45.31 38.56
CA LEU A 58 -34.61 44.67 37.28
C LEU A 58 -35.68 43.60 37.01
N GLU A 59 -36.63 43.93 36.14
CA GLU A 59 -37.63 42.95 35.68
C GLU A 59 -37.04 41.93 34.67
N PRO A 60 -37.65 40.74 34.50
CA PRO A 60 -37.18 39.70 33.55
C PRO A 60 -36.96 40.19 32.12
N ARG A 61 -37.72 41.19 31.65
CA ARG A 61 -37.55 41.84 30.34
C ARG A 61 -36.19 42.54 30.17
N HIS A 62 -35.50 42.88 31.25
CA HIS A 62 -34.20 43.56 31.22
C HIS A 62 -33.01 42.60 31.27
N ILE A 63 -33.23 41.28 31.39
CA ILE A 63 -32.16 40.28 31.49
C ILE A 63 -31.26 40.32 30.24
N ALA A 64 -31.84 40.46 29.04
CA ALA A 64 -31.06 40.54 27.80
C ALA A 64 -30.12 41.75 27.78
N ARG A 65 -30.62 42.93 28.19
CA ARG A 65 -29.84 44.17 28.25
C ARG A 65 -28.74 44.09 29.31
N LEU A 66 -29.06 43.59 30.49
CA LEU A 66 -28.08 43.36 31.56
C LEU A 66 -27.00 42.37 31.10
N SER A 67 -27.40 41.32 30.38
CA SER A 67 -26.48 40.30 29.86
C SER A 67 -25.52 40.88 28.83
N ALA A 68 -26.02 41.67 27.89
CA ALA A 68 -25.21 42.39 26.92
C ALA A 68 -24.28 43.41 27.58
N ALA A 69 -24.79 44.21 28.53
CA ALA A 69 -24.01 45.21 29.25
C ALA A 69 -22.84 44.60 30.03
N SER A 70 -23.07 43.43 30.65
CA SER A 70 -22.06 42.71 31.41
C SER A 70 -21.06 42.01 30.49
N ALA A 71 -21.51 41.45 29.37
CA ALA A 71 -20.61 40.85 28.38
C ALA A 71 -19.67 41.90 27.75
N LEU A 72 -20.16 43.14 27.54
CA LEU A 72 -19.30 44.27 27.14
C LEU A 72 -18.20 44.54 28.17
N TYR A 73 -18.55 44.57 29.45
CA TYR A 73 -17.57 44.76 30.53
C TYR A 73 -16.52 43.64 30.56
N LEU A 74 -16.93 42.38 30.40
CA LEU A 74 -16.01 41.24 30.34
C LEU A 74 -15.07 41.31 29.12
N SER A 75 -15.54 41.89 28.01
CA SER A 75 -14.77 41.98 26.77
C SER A 75 -13.82 43.18 26.69
N ASP A 76 -14.20 44.31 27.30
CA ASP A 76 -13.45 45.57 27.30
C ASP A 76 -13.78 46.37 28.58
N PRO A 77 -13.09 46.08 29.70
CA PRO A 77 -13.36 46.72 30.98
C PRO A 77 -13.11 48.24 30.93
N GLU A 78 -12.01 48.65 30.30
CA GLU A 78 -11.61 50.06 30.24
C GLU A 78 -12.58 50.89 29.40
N GLY A 79 -12.92 50.43 28.20
CA GLY A 79 -13.89 51.10 27.34
C GLY A 79 -15.27 51.13 28.00
N THR A 80 -15.72 50.03 28.60
CA THR A 80 -17.02 50.00 29.29
C THR A 80 -17.08 51.00 30.44
N CYS A 81 -16.00 51.15 31.22
CA CYS A 81 -15.91 52.18 32.25
C CYS A 81 -16.05 53.61 31.72
N THR A 82 -15.53 53.88 30.52
CA THR A 82 -15.71 55.21 29.89
C THR A 82 -17.17 55.47 29.50
N ASP A 83 -17.90 54.45 29.04
CA ASP A 83 -19.31 54.61 28.67
C ASP A 83 -20.24 54.69 29.88
N VAL A 84 -19.91 54.00 30.97
CA VAL A 84 -20.64 54.13 32.24
C VAL A 84 -20.54 55.58 32.73
N ARG A 85 -19.32 56.15 32.79
CA ARG A 85 -19.13 57.56 33.18
C ARG A 85 -19.82 58.55 32.26
N ALA A 86 -19.98 58.19 30.98
CA ALA A 86 -20.66 59.01 29.99
C ALA A 86 -22.18 58.75 29.90
N GLY A 87 -22.74 57.86 30.74
CA GLY A 87 -24.17 57.53 30.71
C GLY A 87 -24.64 56.77 29.46
N ARG A 88 -23.73 56.18 28.67
CA ARG A 88 -24.03 55.49 27.41
C ARG A 88 -24.06 53.96 27.52
N TRP A 89 -23.95 53.41 28.73
CA TRP A 89 -23.82 51.96 28.91
C TRP A 89 -25.07 51.19 28.44
N ALA A 90 -26.27 51.71 28.73
CA ALA A 90 -27.54 51.11 28.30
C ALA A 90 -27.68 51.11 26.76
N SER A 91 -27.37 52.24 26.11
CA SER A 91 -27.46 52.35 24.65
C SER A 91 -26.41 51.48 23.94
N ARG A 92 -25.21 51.31 24.52
CA ARG A 92 -24.20 50.38 24.00
C ARG A 92 -24.63 48.92 24.10
N ALA A 93 -25.30 48.56 25.20
CA ALA A 93 -25.86 47.22 25.39
C ALA A 93 -26.99 46.91 24.39
N ASP A 94 -27.89 47.88 24.16
CA ASP A 94 -28.94 47.75 23.15
C ASP A 94 -28.36 47.68 21.73
N HIS A 95 -27.28 48.42 21.46
CA HIS A 95 -26.57 48.36 20.18
C HIS A 95 -25.93 46.98 19.94
N LEU A 96 -25.32 46.37 20.96
CA LEU A 96 -24.79 45.01 20.87
C LEU A 96 -25.92 44.00 20.59
N LEU A 97 -27.05 44.11 21.29
CA LEU A 97 -28.20 43.24 21.03
C LEU A 97 -28.73 43.39 19.61
N ALA A 98 -28.77 44.61 19.08
CA ALA A 98 -29.19 44.88 17.71
C ALA A 98 -28.23 44.27 16.67
N GLN A 99 -26.91 44.33 16.92
CA GLN A 99 -25.90 43.72 16.04
C GLN A 99 -26.00 42.18 15.99
N LEU A 100 -26.50 41.56 17.06
CA LEU A 100 -26.60 40.09 17.19
C LEU A 100 -27.98 39.53 16.80
N GLN A 101 -28.86 40.32 16.17
CA GLN A 101 -30.23 39.87 15.84
C GLN A 101 -30.28 38.86 14.69
N SER A 102 -29.37 38.93 13.71
CA SER A 102 -29.36 37.97 12.60
C SER A 102 -28.58 36.70 12.98
N PRO A 103 -28.99 35.51 12.49
CA PRO A 103 -28.31 34.25 12.83
C PRO A 103 -26.82 34.23 12.45
N GLU A 104 -26.47 34.80 11.30
CA GLU A 104 -25.07 34.91 10.83
C GLU A 104 -24.26 35.93 11.65
N ALA A 105 -24.87 37.06 12.03
CA ALA A 105 -24.19 38.05 12.87
C ALA A 105 -24.08 37.59 14.33
N LEU A 106 -25.01 36.75 14.81
CA LEU A 106 -25.00 36.18 16.14
C LEU A 106 -23.76 35.30 16.34
N THR A 107 -23.52 34.33 15.45
CA THR A 107 -22.38 33.41 15.57
C THR A 107 -21.05 34.14 15.42
N LEU A 108 -20.92 35.00 14.42
CA LEU A 108 -19.72 35.79 14.17
C LEU A 108 -19.44 36.77 15.31
N GLY A 109 -20.47 37.50 15.75
CA GLY A 109 -20.39 38.50 16.81
C GLY A 109 -20.05 37.89 18.17
N LEU A 110 -20.67 36.75 18.51
CA LEU A 110 -20.36 36.02 19.76
C LEU A 110 -18.96 35.41 19.73
N THR A 111 -18.50 34.88 18.60
CA THR A 111 -17.12 34.38 18.46
C THR A 111 -16.11 35.49 18.76
N ARG A 112 -16.29 36.68 18.15
CA ARG A 112 -15.44 37.85 18.41
C ARG A 112 -15.53 38.35 19.86
N LEU A 113 -16.70 38.24 20.47
CA LEU A 113 -16.91 38.61 21.87
C LEU A 113 -16.16 37.66 22.81
N LEU A 114 -16.29 36.34 22.60
CA LEU A 114 -15.58 35.32 23.37
C LEU A 114 -14.06 35.43 23.20
N GLN A 115 -13.57 35.70 21.99
CA GLN A 115 -12.13 35.96 21.75
C GLN A 115 -11.61 37.13 22.57
N ARG A 116 -12.38 38.24 22.66
CA ARG A 116 -12.01 39.39 23.49
C ARG A 116 -12.06 39.06 24.99
N ILE A 117 -13.08 38.34 25.44
CA ILE A 117 -13.16 37.91 26.85
C ILE A 117 -11.98 37.00 27.19
N GLN A 118 -11.62 36.07 26.32
CA GLN A 118 -10.47 35.18 26.49
C GLN A 118 -9.14 35.95 26.52
N SER A 119 -8.98 36.99 25.70
CA SER A 119 -7.77 37.82 25.70
C SER A 119 -7.64 38.71 26.94
N GLN A 120 -8.73 39.01 27.64
CA GLN A 120 -8.71 39.68 28.93
C GLN A 120 -8.43 38.73 30.12
N ALA A 121 -8.67 37.42 29.94
CA ALA A 121 -8.52 36.41 31.00
C ALA A 121 -7.07 35.87 31.17
N VAL A 122 -6.06 36.59 30.68
CA VAL A 122 -4.64 36.17 30.68
C VAL A 122 -4.15 35.91 32.10
N GLY A 123 -3.96 34.63 32.44
CA GLY A 123 -3.51 34.17 33.76
C GLY A 123 -4.29 32.99 34.34
N TRP A 124 -5.40 32.58 33.71
CA TRP A 124 -6.12 31.36 34.11
C TRP A 124 -5.43 30.13 33.55
N SER A 125 -4.72 29.40 34.40
CA SER A 125 -4.29 28.03 34.10
C SER A 125 -5.54 27.13 34.04
N PRO A 126 -5.77 26.37 32.95
CA PRO A 126 -6.92 25.46 32.88
C PRO A 126 -6.75 24.37 33.93
N SER A 127 -7.57 24.41 34.99
CA SER A 127 -7.67 23.33 35.96
C SER A 127 -8.50 22.20 35.35
N GLU A 128 -7.88 21.19 34.74
CA GLU A 128 -8.37 19.84 34.34
C GLU A 128 -9.84 19.66 33.83
N GLY A 129 -10.58 20.73 33.56
CA GLY A 129 -11.99 20.73 33.17
C GLY A 129 -12.18 21.24 31.75
N ALA A 130 -13.21 20.73 31.08
CA ALA A 130 -13.58 21.15 29.73
C ALA A 130 -14.03 22.63 29.72
N CYS A 131 -13.42 23.44 28.85
CA CYS A 131 -13.86 24.82 28.62
C CYS A 131 -15.12 24.87 27.75
N VAL A 132 -15.93 25.90 27.99
CA VAL A 132 -17.19 26.14 27.29
C VAL A 132 -16.91 26.82 25.94
N ASP A 133 -17.53 26.32 24.88
CA ASP A 133 -17.44 26.87 23.54
C ASP A 133 -18.78 27.49 23.08
N LEU A 134 -18.75 28.14 21.91
CA LEU A 134 -19.93 28.80 21.35
C LEU A 134 -21.08 27.82 21.02
N PRO A 135 -20.84 26.64 20.39
CA PRO A 135 -21.87 25.64 20.18
C PRO A 135 -22.60 25.23 21.47
N GLN A 136 -21.87 25.01 22.56
CA GLN A 136 -22.46 24.66 23.85
C GLN A 136 -23.37 25.78 24.39
N LEU A 137 -22.93 27.05 24.33
CA LEU A 137 -23.75 28.20 24.75
C LEU A 137 -25.03 28.34 23.92
N LEU A 138 -24.94 28.09 22.61
CA LEU A 138 -26.10 28.13 21.71
C LEU A 138 -27.08 26.99 22.01
N GLU A 139 -26.58 25.80 22.32
CA GLU A 139 -27.40 24.64 22.68
C GLU A 139 -28.11 24.84 24.03
N GLU A 140 -27.42 25.37 25.03
CA GLU A 140 -28.00 25.68 26.34
C GLU A 140 -29.10 26.75 26.23
N ALA A 141 -28.86 27.81 25.44
CA ALA A 141 -29.86 28.82 25.15
C ALA A 141 -31.07 28.27 24.37
N ALA A 142 -30.84 27.32 23.46
CA ALA A 142 -31.91 26.63 22.74
C ALA A 142 -32.77 25.78 23.69
N ARG A 143 -32.16 25.05 24.63
CA ARG A 143 -32.88 24.28 25.67
C ARG A 143 -33.70 25.17 26.61
N ALA A 144 -33.28 26.42 26.82
CA ALA A 144 -34.01 27.41 27.59
C ALA A 144 -35.23 28.04 26.85
N GLY A 145 -35.53 27.60 25.62
CA GLY A 145 -36.78 27.90 24.92
C GLY A 145 -36.72 29.06 23.91
N ALA A 146 -35.52 29.54 23.53
CA ALA A 146 -35.38 30.62 22.55
C ALA A 146 -34.13 30.45 21.65
N PRO A 147 -34.17 29.50 20.69
CA PRO A 147 -33.05 29.23 19.79
C PRO A 147 -32.74 30.47 18.94
N GLY A 148 -31.48 30.90 18.92
CA GLY A 148 -31.00 31.99 18.06
C GLY A 148 -31.33 33.41 18.54
N SER A 149 -31.79 33.59 19.79
CA SER A 149 -31.95 34.94 20.36
C SER A 149 -30.71 35.35 21.18
N PRO A 150 -30.18 36.59 21.02
CA PRO A 150 -28.92 36.98 21.65
C PRO A 150 -29.00 37.09 23.18
N GLY A 151 -30.15 37.46 23.73
CA GLY A 151 -30.33 37.66 25.16
C GLY A 151 -30.05 36.40 26.01
N PRO A 152 -30.74 35.27 25.76
CA PRO A 152 -30.51 34.00 26.44
C PRO A 152 -29.09 33.45 26.27
N VAL A 153 -28.49 33.62 25.10
CA VAL A 153 -27.09 33.18 24.86
C VAL A 153 -26.10 33.99 25.69
N LEU A 154 -26.29 35.31 25.75
CA LEU A 154 -25.47 36.18 26.61
C LEU A 154 -25.71 35.91 28.10
N ALA A 155 -26.93 35.52 28.48
CA ALA A 155 -27.24 35.12 29.86
C ALA A 155 -26.54 33.81 30.25
N ALA A 156 -26.53 32.81 29.36
CA ALA A 156 -25.79 31.56 29.55
C ALA A 156 -24.27 31.84 29.67
N LEU A 157 -23.73 32.71 28.82
CA LEU A 157 -22.34 33.16 28.91
C LEU A 157 -22.03 33.75 30.29
N LEU A 158 -22.92 34.61 30.82
CA LEU A 158 -22.72 35.18 32.15
C LEU A 158 -22.80 34.15 33.28
N ASP A 159 -23.67 33.15 33.18
CA ASP A 159 -23.75 32.11 34.21
C ASP A 159 -22.46 31.27 34.25
N HIS A 160 -21.88 30.99 33.07
CA HIS A 160 -20.56 30.39 32.96
C HIS A 160 -19.42 31.26 33.49
N ALA A 161 -19.46 32.57 33.20
CA ALA A 161 -18.48 33.51 33.73
C ALA A 161 -18.58 33.62 35.27
N ARG A 162 -19.81 33.59 35.81
CA ARG A 162 -20.07 33.62 37.26
C ARG A 162 -19.62 32.34 37.97
N SER A 163 -19.80 31.18 37.33
CA SER A 163 -19.37 29.88 37.88
C SER A 163 -17.87 29.66 37.78
N GLY A 164 -17.12 30.54 37.10
CA GLY A 164 -15.68 30.42 36.92
C GLY A 164 -15.29 29.43 35.83
N SER A 165 -16.18 29.16 34.88
CA SER A 165 -15.88 28.30 33.72
C SER A 165 -14.87 28.99 32.79
N CYS A 166 -13.95 28.22 32.19
CA CYS A 166 -13.08 28.74 31.12
C CYS A 166 -13.82 28.77 29.78
N PHE A 167 -13.44 29.70 28.90
CA PHE A 167 -14.01 29.83 27.56
C PHE A 167 -12.98 29.47 26.49
N ARG A 168 -13.43 28.74 25.47
CA ARG A 168 -12.63 28.41 24.28
C ARG A 168 -13.25 29.07 23.05
N ALA A 169 -12.60 30.10 22.52
CA ALA A 169 -13.00 30.69 21.26
C ALA A 169 -12.19 30.09 20.10
N LEU A 170 -12.87 29.68 19.03
CA LEU A 170 -12.23 29.26 17.78
C LEU A 170 -12.16 30.44 16.79
N PRO A 171 -11.25 30.41 15.81
CA PRO A 171 -11.20 31.44 14.76
C PRO A 171 -12.46 31.44 13.88
N THR A 172 -12.79 32.60 13.32
CA THR A 172 -13.90 32.75 12.35
C THR A 172 -13.47 32.24 10.97
N PRO A 173 -14.37 31.80 10.07
CA PRO A 173 -13.98 31.33 8.73
C PRO A 173 -13.09 32.33 7.95
N GLN A 174 -13.40 33.62 8.05
CA GLN A 174 -12.64 34.67 7.38
C GLN A 174 -11.21 34.85 7.93
N TYR A 175 -10.95 34.42 9.17
CA TYR A 175 -9.61 34.47 9.75
C TYR A 175 -8.61 33.66 8.93
N PHE A 176 -9.02 32.52 8.39
CA PHE A 176 -8.13 31.64 7.60
C PHE A 176 -7.73 32.27 6.27
N VAL A 177 -8.65 33.00 5.62
CA VAL A 177 -8.36 33.75 4.39
C VAL A 177 -7.50 34.97 4.71
N ASP A 178 -7.91 35.78 5.69
CA ASP A 178 -7.18 36.98 6.10
C ASP A 178 -5.75 36.68 6.57
N PHE A 179 -5.52 35.50 7.15
CA PHE A 179 -4.20 35.04 7.56
C PHE A 179 -3.24 34.91 6.36
N VAL A 180 -3.69 34.30 5.26
CA VAL A 180 -2.86 34.14 4.05
C VAL A 180 -2.49 35.50 3.46
N PHE A 181 -3.46 36.42 3.36
CA PHE A 181 -3.22 37.77 2.82
C PHE A 181 -2.38 38.66 3.76
N ARG A 182 -2.38 38.37 5.07
CA ARG A 182 -1.54 39.10 6.04
C ARG A 182 -0.09 38.61 6.06
N GLU A 183 0.11 37.30 6.00
CA GLU A 183 1.44 36.69 5.90
C GLU A 183 2.08 36.96 4.53
N HIS A 184 1.26 37.17 3.50
CA HIS A 184 1.68 37.46 2.15
C HIS A 184 1.62 38.97 1.86
N SER A 185 2.51 39.74 2.49
CA SER A 185 2.55 41.20 2.36
C SER A 185 3.25 41.65 1.05
N GLY A 186 2.55 41.52 -0.08
CA GLY A 186 2.90 42.15 -1.35
C GLY A 186 2.44 43.62 -1.41
N GLU A 187 2.92 44.39 -2.38
CA GLU A 187 2.48 45.78 -2.63
C GLU A 187 1.04 45.86 -3.18
N THR A 188 0.51 44.74 -3.67
CA THR A 188 -0.83 44.62 -4.26
C THR A 188 -1.84 44.05 -3.26
N PRO A 189 -3.13 44.49 -3.32
CA PRO A 189 -4.18 43.94 -2.46
C PRO A 189 -4.56 42.49 -2.80
N ASN A 190 -4.15 42.01 -3.97
CA ASN A 190 -4.44 40.67 -4.49
C ASN A 190 -3.13 39.88 -4.63
N ILE A 191 -3.21 38.55 -4.50
CA ILE A 191 -2.08 37.64 -4.68
C ILE A 191 -1.78 37.52 -6.18
N THR A 192 -0.57 37.86 -6.60
CA THR A 192 -0.13 37.75 -7.99
C THR A 192 0.17 36.29 -8.39
N LEU A 193 0.35 36.03 -9.69
CA LEU A 193 0.71 34.69 -10.19
C LEU A 193 1.99 34.14 -9.54
N ALA A 194 3.03 34.98 -9.41
CA ALA A 194 4.31 34.58 -8.82
C ALA A 194 4.16 34.27 -7.32
N GLU A 195 3.33 35.04 -6.64
CA GLU A 195 3.02 34.88 -5.22
C GLU A 195 2.19 33.62 -4.96
N LEU A 196 1.21 33.33 -5.83
CA LEU A 196 0.45 32.08 -5.81
C LEU A 196 1.37 30.88 -6.05
N ALA A 197 2.28 30.96 -7.03
CA ALA A 197 3.26 29.91 -7.28
C ALA A 197 4.16 29.65 -6.06
N ALA A 198 4.61 30.72 -5.38
CA ALA A 198 5.41 30.58 -4.15
C ALA A 198 4.62 29.95 -2.99
N LEU A 199 3.32 30.25 -2.86
CA LEU A 199 2.44 29.60 -1.90
C LEU A 199 2.23 28.12 -2.23
N MET A 200 1.99 27.79 -3.49
CA MET A 200 1.87 26.41 -3.96
C MET A 200 3.14 25.61 -3.67
N GLN A 201 4.32 26.17 -3.96
CA GLN A 201 5.60 25.51 -3.66
C GLN A 201 5.77 25.20 -2.17
N ARG A 202 5.36 26.11 -1.28
CA ARG A 202 5.38 25.86 0.18
C ARG A 202 4.42 24.74 0.61
N LEU A 203 3.36 24.50 -0.15
CA LEU A 203 2.40 23.41 0.07
C LEU A 203 2.86 22.09 -0.57
N GLY A 204 3.99 22.06 -1.28
CA GLY A 204 4.43 20.89 -2.05
C GLY A 204 3.61 20.68 -3.33
N VAL A 205 3.07 21.78 -3.89
CA VAL A 205 2.20 21.80 -5.07
C VAL A 205 2.78 22.77 -6.11
N GLY A 206 2.39 22.65 -7.37
CA GLY A 206 2.86 23.52 -8.45
C GLY A 206 4.17 23.02 -9.05
N GLY A 207 4.09 22.46 -10.26
CA GLY A 207 5.25 21.94 -10.98
C GLY A 207 6.30 23.02 -11.22
N VAL A 208 7.58 22.64 -11.19
CA VAL A 208 8.69 23.53 -11.54
C VAL A 208 8.57 23.86 -13.03
N SER A 209 8.30 25.13 -13.33
CA SER A 209 8.48 25.66 -14.68
C SER A 209 9.98 25.68 -15.01
N GLU A 210 10.47 24.60 -15.59
CA GLU A 210 11.72 24.63 -16.36
C GLU A 210 11.57 25.71 -17.46
N PRO A 211 12.46 26.71 -17.52
CA PRO A 211 12.42 27.70 -18.58
C PRO A 211 12.87 27.01 -19.87
N HIS A 212 11.96 26.80 -20.81
CA HIS A 212 12.28 26.26 -22.13
C HIS A 212 13.38 27.10 -22.79
N GLY A 213 14.59 26.53 -22.82
CA GLY A 213 15.72 27.01 -23.60
C GLY A 213 15.48 26.81 -25.09
N ASP A 214 15.84 27.83 -25.85
CA ASP A 214 15.90 27.90 -27.31
C ASP A 214 16.47 26.62 -27.94
N HIS A 215 15.67 25.95 -28.77
CA HIS A 215 16.18 25.31 -29.98
C HIS A 215 15.22 25.56 -31.14
N SER A 216 15.57 26.58 -31.92
CA SER A 216 15.10 26.85 -33.27
C SER A 216 15.56 25.74 -34.22
N GLU A 217 14.63 25.10 -34.94
CA GLU A 217 14.78 24.84 -36.37
C GLU A 217 13.43 24.94 -37.09
N GLN A 218 13.51 25.51 -38.28
CA GLN A 218 12.44 26.14 -39.04
C GLN A 218 11.62 25.14 -39.87
N GLY A 219 10.31 25.38 -39.95
CA GLY A 219 9.40 24.75 -40.90
C GLY A 219 8.09 25.51 -41.03
N HIS A 220 8.10 26.64 -41.71
CA HIS A 220 6.90 27.42 -42.05
C HIS A 220 6.01 26.67 -43.04
N LEU A 221 4.71 26.52 -42.74
CA LEU A 221 3.56 27.00 -43.56
C LEU A 221 2.25 26.28 -43.16
N GLY A 222 1.20 27.07 -42.87
CA GLY A 222 -0.19 26.60 -42.93
C GLY A 222 -1.10 27.10 -41.80
N LYS A 223 -1.58 28.35 -41.91
CA LYS A 223 -2.83 28.78 -41.25
C LYS A 223 -4.01 28.08 -41.95
N GLU A 224 -4.81 27.31 -41.23
CA GLU A 224 -6.29 27.37 -41.23
C GLU A 224 -6.90 26.28 -40.34
N ALA A 225 -8.07 26.61 -39.78
CA ALA A 225 -8.78 25.92 -38.71
C ALA A 225 -9.26 24.50 -39.07
N SER A 226 -9.19 23.55 -38.14
CA SER A 226 -10.10 22.40 -38.07
C SER A 226 -9.93 21.61 -36.76
N GLN A 227 -11.01 21.57 -35.98
CA GLN A 227 -11.60 20.42 -35.27
C GLN A 227 -10.71 19.43 -34.46
N PRO A 228 -11.15 19.03 -33.25
CA PRO A 228 -10.49 17.97 -32.50
C PRO A 228 -10.66 16.61 -33.21
N GLY A 229 -9.54 15.96 -33.54
CA GLY A 229 -9.49 14.59 -34.05
C GLY A 229 -9.88 13.54 -33.01
N PRO A 230 -10.13 12.29 -33.44
CA PRO A 230 -11.01 11.36 -32.74
C PRO A 230 -10.43 10.83 -31.43
N VAL A 231 -11.23 10.98 -30.38
CA VAL A 231 -11.12 10.30 -29.09
C VAL A 231 -11.13 8.77 -29.34
N PRO A 232 -10.12 8.00 -28.92
CA PRO A 232 -10.21 6.55 -28.92
C PRO A 232 -11.37 6.14 -27.99
N PRO A 233 -12.17 5.13 -28.34
CA PRO A 233 -13.34 4.77 -27.54
C PRO A 233 -12.88 4.39 -26.13
N ALA A 234 -13.33 5.19 -25.17
CA ALA A 234 -13.16 4.93 -23.76
C ALA A 234 -13.72 3.53 -23.43
N SER A 235 -12.86 2.63 -22.97
CA SER A 235 -13.31 1.48 -22.20
C SER A 235 -13.95 2.01 -20.92
N PRO A 236 -15.24 1.75 -20.67
CA PRO A 236 -15.88 2.15 -19.44
C PRO A 236 -15.39 1.18 -18.37
N ASN A 237 -14.37 1.57 -17.59
CA ASN A 237 -14.07 1.10 -16.21
C ASN A 237 -12.62 1.39 -15.77
N SER A 238 -12.09 2.58 -16.09
CA SER A 238 -10.99 3.17 -15.33
C SER A 238 -11.54 4.43 -14.65
N SER A 239 -11.89 4.34 -13.38
CA SER A 239 -12.34 5.49 -12.59
C SER A 239 -11.18 6.37 -12.11
N SER A 240 -9.92 6.09 -12.51
CA SER A 240 -8.84 7.07 -12.39
C SER A 240 -9.07 8.14 -13.45
N SER A 241 -9.52 9.31 -13.03
CA SER A 241 -9.56 10.40 -13.94
C SER A 241 -8.12 10.84 -14.27
N VAL A 242 -7.86 11.18 -15.52
CA VAL A 242 -6.61 11.88 -15.92
C VAL A 242 -6.34 13.11 -15.04
N TRP A 243 -7.38 13.68 -14.42
CA TRP A 243 -7.29 14.81 -13.49
C TRP A 243 -6.69 14.47 -12.12
N ASP A 244 -6.60 13.19 -11.75
CA ASP A 244 -6.07 12.76 -10.45
C ASP A 244 -4.53 12.77 -10.41
N THR A 245 -3.89 12.58 -11.57
CA THR A 245 -2.42 12.53 -11.72
C THR A 245 -1.82 13.81 -12.30
N MET A 246 -2.65 14.78 -12.72
CA MET A 246 -2.17 16.01 -13.35
C MET A 246 -1.72 17.03 -12.29
N CYS A 247 -0.45 17.43 -12.34
CA CYS A 247 0.06 18.55 -11.55
C CYS A 247 -0.21 19.88 -12.24
N LEU A 248 -0.95 20.75 -11.57
CA LEU A 248 -1.35 22.07 -12.06
C LEU A 248 -0.33 23.14 -11.66
N SER A 249 0.05 24.00 -12.60
CA SER A 249 0.80 25.22 -12.30
C SER A 249 -0.12 26.30 -11.69
N ALA A 250 0.47 27.36 -11.12
CA ALA A 250 -0.31 28.50 -10.62
C ALA A 250 -1.19 29.13 -11.71
N GLY A 251 -0.72 29.17 -12.96
CA GLY A 251 -1.49 29.67 -14.10
C GLY A 251 -2.67 28.76 -14.43
N ASP A 252 -2.47 27.44 -14.38
CA ASP A 252 -3.53 26.46 -14.62
C ASP A 252 -4.63 26.55 -13.56
N VAL A 253 -4.25 26.67 -12.28
CA VAL A 253 -5.22 26.88 -11.19
C VAL A 253 -6.01 28.16 -11.43
N MET A 254 -5.36 29.27 -11.79
CA MET A 254 -6.07 30.51 -12.12
C MET A 254 -7.01 30.34 -13.33
N ALA A 255 -6.59 29.60 -14.36
CA ALA A 255 -7.39 29.34 -15.56
C ALA A 255 -8.65 28.51 -15.27
N VAL A 256 -8.56 27.47 -14.41
CA VAL A 256 -9.70 26.63 -14.01
C VAL A 256 -10.82 27.47 -13.38
N TYR A 257 -10.46 28.50 -12.60
CA TYR A 257 -11.41 29.38 -11.93
C TYR A 257 -11.71 30.67 -12.73
N GLY A 258 -11.26 30.77 -13.99
CA GLY A 258 -11.50 31.92 -14.86
C GLY A 258 -10.88 33.23 -14.35
N LEU A 259 -9.78 33.15 -13.61
CA LEU A 259 -9.08 34.29 -13.03
C LEU A 259 -8.05 34.84 -14.01
N SER A 260 -7.98 36.17 -14.13
CA SER A 260 -6.96 36.85 -14.92
C SER A 260 -5.66 36.96 -14.13
N GLU A 261 -4.54 36.55 -14.74
CA GLU A 261 -3.19 36.67 -14.17
C GLU A 261 -2.83 38.11 -13.80
N GLN A 262 -3.37 39.10 -14.53
CA GLN A 262 -3.13 40.52 -14.29
C GLN A 262 -3.95 41.08 -13.13
N ALA A 263 -5.13 40.51 -12.86
CA ALA A 263 -5.99 40.92 -11.76
C ALA A 263 -5.57 40.29 -10.41
N GLY A 264 -4.90 39.13 -10.44
CA GLY A 264 -4.51 38.38 -9.26
C GLY A 264 -5.68 37.70 -8.55
N VAL A 265 -5.40 37.00 -7.46
CA VAL A 265 -6.37 36.26 -6.65
C VAL A 265 -6.89 37.14 -5.52
N THR A 266 -8.21 37.37 -5.46
CA THR A 266 -8.91 38.08 -4.38
C THR A 266 -9.18 37.14 -3.18
N PRO A 267 -9.55 37.67 -1.99
CA PRO A 267 -9.92 36.84 -0.84
C PRO A 267 -11.04 35.84 -1.14
N GLU A 268 -12.04 36.23 -1.94
CA GLU A 268 -13.14 35.37 -2.36
C GLU A 268 -12.67 34.29 -3.33
N ALA A 269 -11.81 34.67 -4.30
CA ALA A 269 -11.22 33.72 -5.25
C ALA A 269 -10.30 32.72 -4.54
N TRP A 270 -9.57 33.14 -3.51
CA TRP A 270 -8.74 32.25 -2.67
C TRP A 270 -9.60 31.18 -1.98
N ALA A 271 -10.74 31.58 -1.41
CA ALA A 271 -11.67 30.62 -0.81
C ALA A 271 -12.19 29.60 -1.84
N GLN A 272 -12.45 30.04 -3.08
CA GLN A 272 -12.94 29.17 -4.16
C GLN A 272 -11.89 28.20 -4.69
N LEU A 273 -10.62 28.63 -4.81
CA LEU A 273 -9.53 27.79 -5.33
C LEU A 273 -8.88 26.89 -4.28
N SER A 274 -9.11 27.16 -2.98
CA SER A 274 -8.55 26.36 -1.88
C SER A 274 -8.84 24.85 -1.97
N PRO A 275 -10.01 24.36 -2.43
CA PRO A 275 -10.25 22.94 -2.61
C PRO A 275 -9.37 22.31 -3.70
N ALA A 276 -9.03 23.05 -4.75
CA ALA A 276 -8.12 22.56 -5.79
C ALA A 276 -6.69 22.42 -5.26
N LEU A 277 -6.22 23.37 -4.46
CA LEU A 277 -4.93 23.27 -3.78
C LEU A 277 -4.88 22.07 -2.82
N LEU A 278 -5.95 21.86 -2.05
CA LEU A 278 -6.09 20.67 -1.20
C LEU A 278 -6.12 19.38 -2.01
N GLN A 279 -6.84 19.35 -3.14
CA GLN A 279 -6.89 18.19 -4.03
C GLN A 279 -5.50 17.86 -4.56
N GLN A 280 -4.76 18.85 -5.06
CA GLN A 280 -3.40 18.66 -5.60
C GLN A 280 -2.39 18.17 -4.55
N GLN A 281 -2.62 18.54 -3.28
CA GLN A 281 -1.82 18.06 -2.16
C GLN A 281 -2.21 16.63 -1.74
N LEU A 282 -3.52 16.34 -1.67
CA LEU A 282 -4.04 15.03 -1.26
C LEU A 282 -3.84 13.96 -2.34
N SER A 283 -3.89 14.33 -3.63
CA SER A 283 -3.64 13.41 -4.74
C SER A 283 -2.16 13.05 -4.88
N GLY A 284 -1.25 13.84 -4.28
CA GLY A 284 0.18 13.69 -4.47
C GLY A 284 0.65 13.97 -5.90
N ALA A 285 -0.19 14.56 -6.76
CA ALA A 285 0.11 14.76 -8.18
C ALA A 285 1.32 15.68 -8.43
N CYS A 286 1.52 16.67 -7.56
CA CYS A 286 2.62 17.64 -7.63
C CYS A 286 3.77 17.38 -6.66
N SER A 287 3.59 16.47 -5.70
CA SER A 287 4.79 15.89 -5.10
C SER A 287 5.54 15.24 -6.26
N PRO A 288 6.89 15.31 -6.30
CA PRO A 288 7.56 14.23 -6.99
C PRO A 288 6.91 13.01 -6.37
N GLN A 289 6.22 12.19 -7.16
CA GLN A 289 6.07 10.82 -6.72
C GLN A 289 7.47 10.46 -6.21
N PRO A 290 7.61 9.65 -5.16
CA PRO A 290 8.64 8.66 -5.35
C PRO A 290 8.25 8.03 -6.71
N MET A 291 8.86 8.51 -7.82
CA MET A 291 9.68 7.62 -8.59
C MET A 291 10.29 6.78 -7.50
N HIS A 292 9.67 5.61 -7.27
CA HIS A 292 10.33 4.48 -6.68
C HIS A 292 11.75 4.65 -7.16
N PRO A 293 12.71 5.02 -6.27
CA PRO A 293 13.89 5.73 -6.68
C PRO A 293 14.37 5.04 -7.94
N THR A 294 14.54 5.81 -9.02
CA THR A 294 15.12 5.38 -10.31
C THR A 294 16.53 4.81 -10.16
N GLN A 295 16.87 4.40 -8.93
CA GLN A 295 17.92 3.52 -8.48
C GLN A 295 17.57 2.03 -8.70
N ASP A 296 16.28 1.64 -8.82
CA ASP A 296 15.89 0.23 -9.04
C ASP A 296 15.45 -0.11 -10.49
N GLN A 297 15.15 0.90 -11.31
CA GLN A 297 14.82 0.68 -12.73
C GLN A 297 16.07 0.69 -13.59
N LEU A 298 16.53 -0.51 -13.95
CA LEU A 298 17.60 -0.73 -14.90
C LEU A 298 17.29 -0.05 -16.25
N SER A 299 18.29 0.55 -16.91
CA SER A 299 18.19 0.94 -18.31
C SER A 299 17.88 -0.28 -19.19
N GLN A 300 17.33 -0.06 -20.39
CA GLN A 300 17.07 -1.16 -21.33
C GLN A 300 18.33 -2.02 -21.55
N SER A 301 19.50 -1.42 -21.75
CA SER A 301 20.76 -2.17 -21.87
C SER A 301 21.13 -2.96 -20.62
N GLU A 302 20.86 -2.41 -19.43
CA GLU A 302 21.16 -3.10 -18.17
C GLU A 302 20.20 -4.27 -17.92
N ARG A 303 18.92 -4.17 -18.30
CA ARG A 303 17.96 -5.30 -18.17
C ARG A 303 18.42 -6.50 -18.99
N TYR A 304 18.82 -6.27 -20.24
CA TYR A 304 19.37 -7.32 -21.10
C TYR A 304 20.71 -7.84 -20.56
N LEU A 305 21.58 -6.96 -20.03
CA LEU A 305 22.87 -7.37 -19.49
C LEU A 305 22.73 -8.23 -18.22
N TYR A 306 22.00 -7.75 -17.21
CA TYR A 306 21.83 -8.43 -15.93
C TYR A 306 20.99 -9.70 -16.09
N GLY A 307 19.92 -9.67 -16.88
CA GLY A 307 19.14 -10.86 -17.21
C GLY A 307 19.99 -11.93 -17.89
N SER A 308 20.74 -11.55 -18.93
CA SER A 308 21.61 -12.50 -19.64
C SER A 308 22.75 -13.02 -18.77
N LEU A 309 23.31 -12.19 -17.90
CA LEU A 309 24.35 -12.61 -16.95
C LEU A 309 23.79 -13.61 -15.94
N ALA A 310 22.60 -13.37 -15.39
CA ALA A 310 21.93 -14.26 -14.46
C ALA A 310 21.62 -15.61 -15.11
N THR A 311 20.99 -15.62 -16.29
CA THR A 311 20.69 -16.84 -17.05
C THR A 311 21.97 -17.60 -17.42
N LEU A 312 23.02 -16.90 -17.84
CA LEU A 312 24.32 -17.52 -18.12
C LEU A 312 24.90 -18.21 -16.89
N LEU A 313 24.86 -17.54 -15.72
CA LEU A 313 25.36 -18.10 -14.47
C LEU A 313 24.57 -19.34 -14.06
N ILE A 314 23.23 -19.33 -14.21
CA ILE A 314 22.36 -20.49 -13.96
C ILE A 314 22.79 -21.67 -14.86
N CYS A 315 22.84 -21.48 -16.18
CA CYS A 315 23.23 -22.54 -17.11
C CYS A 315 24.64 -23.08 -16.81
N LEU A 316 25.63 -22.21 -16.56
CA LEU A 316 26.99 -22.63 -16.25
C LEU A 316 27.07 -23.44 -14.95
N CYS A 317 26.32 -23.04 -13.93
CA CYS A 317 26.29 -23.77 -12.67
C CYS A 317 25.60 -25.13 -12.80
N SER A 318 24.53 -25.23 -13.57
CA SER A 318 23.87 -26.52 -13.87
C SER A 318 24.83 -27.48 -14.57
N ILE A 319 25.54 -27.01 -15.61
CA ILE A 319 26.57 -27.81 -16.31
C ILE A 319 27.71 -28.20 -15.37
N PHE A 320 28.18 -27.27 -14.53
CA PHE A 320 29.25 -27.53 -13.58
C PHE A 320 28.82 -28.54 -12.50
N GLY A 321 27.59 -28.45 -12.01
CA GLY A 321 26.98 -29.42 -11.10
C GLY A 321 26.95 -30.82 -11.71
N LEU A 322 26.51 -30.93 -12.97
CA LEU A 322 26.53 -32.19 -13.72
C LEU A 322 27.96 -32.76 -13.90
N LEU A 323 28.94 -31.91 -14.23
CA LEU A 323 30.35 -32.30 -14.34
C LEU A 323 30.92 -32.80 -13.02
N LEU A 324 30.68 -32.07 -11.92
CA LEU A 324 31.12 -32.45 -10.59
C LEU A 324 30.53 -33.81 -10.18
N LEU A 325 29.25 -34.07 -10.45
CA LEU A 325 28.62 -35.34 -10.13
C LEU A 325 29.06 -36.49 -11.04
N ALA A 326 29.25 -36.24 -12.34
CA ALA A 326 29.81 -37.22 -13.26
C ALA A 326 31.22 -37.66 -12.80
N CYS A 327 32.03 -36.73 -12.29
CA CYS A 327 33.35 -37.00 -11.73
C CYS A 327 33.32 -37.58 -10.31
N ALA A 328 32.36 -37.17 -9.47
CA ALA A 328 32.20 -37.61 -8.08
C ALA A 328 31.42 -38.92 -7.92
N SER A 329 31.23 -39.66 -9.02
CA SER A 329 30.69 -41.01 -9.05
C SER A 329 31.33 -41.86 -7.95
N CYS A 330 30.55 -42.22 -6.92
CA CYS A 330 30.84 -43.19 -5.83
C CYS A 330 31.05 -42.66 -4.40
N SER A 331 30.13 -41.86 -3.85
CA SER A 331 30.00 -41.75 -2.38
C SER A 331 28.56 -41.69 -1.91
N ALA A 332 28.26 -42.39 -0.81
CA ALA A 332 26.99 -42.28 -0.10
C ALA A 332 26.72 -40.84 0.39
N ALA A 333 27.76 -40.02 0.53
CA ALA A 333 27.61 -38.60 0.86
C ALA A 333 26.92 -37.80 -0.25
N THR A 334 27.20 -38.12 -1.52
CA THR A 334 26.62 -37.43 -2.68
C THR A 334 25.10 -37.57 -2.70
N HIS A 335 24.57 -38.74 -2.34
CA HIS A 335 23.13 -38.97 -2.22
C HIS A 335 22.47 -38.00 -1.21
N TYR A 336 23.03 -37.87 -0.01
CA TYR A 336 22.49 -36.97 1.01
C TYR A 336 22.59 -35.49 0.62
N VAL A 337 23.65 -35.11 -0.10
CA VAL A 337 23.82 -33.75 -0.62
C VAL A 337 22.74 -33.42 -1.66
N ILE A 338 22.51 -34.30 -2.64
CA ILE A 338 21.44 -34.11 -3.65
C ILE A 338 20.08 -33.99 -2.98
N GLN A 339 19.77 -34.86 -2.01
CA GLN A 339 18.50 -34.83 -1.29
C GLN A 339 18.29 -33.54 -0.49
N THR A 340 19.36 -32.96 0.05
CA THR A 340 19.30 -31.65 0.74
C THR A 340 19.05 -30.52 -0.26
N PHE A 341 19.73 -30.53 -1.42
CA PHE A 341 19.51 -29.55 -2.48
C PHE A 341 18.11 -29.65 -3.10
N LEU A 342 17.57 -30.86 -3.26
CA LEU A 342 16.19 -31.05 -3.72
C LEU A 342 15.17 -30.47 -2.73
N GLY A 343 15.39 -30.64 -1.42
CA GLY A 343 14.58 -29.97 -0.40
C GLY A 343 14.70 -28.45 -0.44
N MET A 344 15.91 -27.93 -0.66
CA MET A 344 16.16 -26.50 -0.85
C MET A 344 15.48 -25.94 -2.09
N ALA A 345 15.47 -26.68 -3.21
CA ALA A 345 14.77 -26.32 -4.44
C ALA A 345 13.26 -26.19 -4.24
N VAL A 346 12.62 -27.18 -3.59
CA VAL A 346 11.19 -27.13 -3.26
C VAL A 346 10.89 -25.92 -2.36
N GLY A 347 11.74 -25.66 -1.36
CA GLY A 347 11.62 -24.50 -0.48
C GLY A 347 11.79 -23.17 -1.23
N ALA A 348 12.78 -23.08 -2.13
CA ALA A 348 13.06 -21.88 -2.90
C ALA A 348 11.93 -21.55 -3.89
N LEU A 349 11.42 -22.53 -4.64
CA LEU A 349 10.31 -22.35 -5.58
C LEU A 349 9.00 -21.96 -4.89
N THR A 350 8.63 -22.67 -3.82
CA THR A 350 7.41 -22.33 -3.07
C THR A 350 7.55 -21.00 -2.33
N GLY A 351 8.75 -20.69 -1.83
CA GLY A 351 9.09 -19.41 -1.21
C GLY A 351 9.00 -18.25 -2.20
N ASP A 352 9.60 -18.37 -3.38
CA ASP A 352 9.54 -17.34 -4.43
C ASP A 352 8.10 -17.11 -4.89
N ALA A 353 7.35 -18.19 -5.18
CA ALA A 353 5.97 -18.08 -5.60
C ALA A 353 5.08 -17.40 -4.55
N LEU A 354 5.15 -17.80 -3.28
CA LEU A 354 4.21 -17.35 -2.24
C LEU A 354 4.65 -16.08 -1.51
N LEU A 355 5.93 -15.94 -1.20
CA LEU A 355 6.44 -14.85 -0.36
C LEU A 355 6.93 -13.65 -1.18
N HIS A 356 7.29 -13.84 -2.45
CA HIS A 356 7.88 -12.80 -3.29
C HIS A 356 6.99 -12.45 -4.49
N LEU A 357 6.62 -13.40 -5.34
CA LEU A 357 5.83 -13.15 -6.55
C LEU A 357 4.34 -12.91 -6.29
N THR A 358 3.69 -13.72 -5.43
CA THR A 358 2.25 -13.55 -5.14
C THR A 358 1.92 -12.16 -4.59
N PRO A 359 2.65 -11.59 -3.61
CA PRO A 359 2.40 -10.22 -3.14
C PRO A 359 2.54 -9.17 -4.24
N LYS A 360 3.53 -9.34 -5.14
CA LYS A 360 3.77 -8.47 -6.30
C LYS A 360 2.60 -8.54 -7.29
N VAL A 361 2.13 -9.75 -7.60
CA VAL A 361 0.98 -10.00 -8.49
C VAL A 361 -0.31 -9.37 -7.92
N LEU A 362 -0.51 -9.47 -6.61
CA LEU A 362 -1.67 -8.91 -5.92
C LEU A 362 -1.64 -7.39 -5.77
N GLY A 363 -0.47 -6.75 -5.90
CA GLY A 363 -0.34 -5.30 -5.75
C GLY A 363 -0.74 -4.82 -4.35
N LEU A 364 -0.43 -5.59 -3.30
CA LEU A 364 -0.83 -5.36 -1.89
C LEU A 364 -0.27 -4.06 -1.24
N HIS A 365 0.17 -3.09 -2.04
CA HIS A 365 0.61 -1.75 -1.62
C HIS A 365 -0.33 -0.62 -2.08
N THR A 366 -1.61 -0.91 -2.29
CA THR A 366 -2.65 0.12 -2.45
C THR A 366 -3.57 0.14 -1.23
N HIS A 367 -3.40 1.16 -0.39
CA HIS A 367 -4.40 1.53 0.60
C HIS A 367 -5.53 2.25 -0.13
N ASP A 368 -6.60 1.54 -0.51
CA ASP A 368 -7.96 2.05 -0.38
C ASP A 368 -9.01 0.94 -0.56
N GLY A 369 -10.05 0.99 0.27
CA GLY A 369 -11.00 -0.08 0.49
C GLY A 369 -12.11 -0.18 -0.56
N GLU A 370 -11.76 -0.50 -1.80
CA GLU A 370 -12.71 -1.04 -2.79
C GLU A 370 -12.36 -2.48 -3.15
N VAL A 371 -13.37 -3.34 -3.27
CA VAL A 371 -13.19 -4.75 -3.65
C VAL A 371 -12.92 -4.80 -5.15
N ASP A 372 -11.67 -4.57 -5.54
CA ASP A 372 -11.24 -4.69 -6.92
C ASP A 372 -11.30 -6.16 -7.39
N LEU A 373 -11.89 -6.40 -8.56
CA LEU A 373 -11.88 -7.71 -9.22
C LEU A 373 -10.51 -8.01 -9.87
N LEU A 374 -9.63 -7.01 -10.00
CA LEU A 374 -8.35 -7.11 -10.69
C LEU A 374 -7.35 -8.09 -10.02
N PRO A 375 -7.17 -8.13 -8.68
CA PRO A 375 -6.39 -9.17 -8.01
C PRO A 375 -6.94 -10.58 -8.27
N THR A 376 -8.26 -10.71 -8.42
CA THR A 376 -8.91 -12.01 -8.67
C THR A 376 -8.56 -12.55 -10.05
N TRP A 377 -8.55 -11.71 -11.08
CA TRP A 377 -8.14 -12.13 -12.44
C TRP A 377 -6.66 -12.48 -12.51
N ARG A 378 -5.80 -11.78 -11.77
CA ARG A 378 -4.38 -12.11 -11.68
C ARG A 378 -4.14 -13.43 -10.93
N LEU A 379 -4.86 -13.70 -9.84
CA LEU A 379 -4.87 -15.02 -9.20
C LEU A 379 -5.46 -16.11 -10.10
N LEU A 380 -6.43 -15.78 -10.96
CA LEU A 380 -6.91 -16.70 -11.98
C LEU A 380 -5.82 -16.99 -13.02
N ALA A 381 -4.97 -16.03 -13.36
CA ALA A 381 -3.80 -16.28 -14.20
C ALA A 381 -2.75 -17.16 -13.51
N VAL A 382 -2.57 -17.05 -12.19
CA VAL A 382 -1.76 -18.00 -11.39
C VAL A 382 -2.33 -19.42 -11.51
N LEU A 383 -3.64 -19.59 -11.32
CA LEU A 383 -4.30 -20.89 -11.53
C LEU A 383 -4.19 -21.35 -13.00
N GLY A 384 -4.26 -20.42 -13.95
CA GLY A 384 -4.09 -20.66 -15.37
C GLY A 384 -2.70 -21.19 -15.71
N GLY A 385 -1.65 -20.62 -15.12
CA GLY A 385 -0.27 -21.11 -15.28
C GLY A 385 -0.09 -22.51 -14.72
N LEU A 386 -0.60 -22.77 -13.51
CA LEU A 386 -0.60 -24.10 -12.89
C LEU A 386 -1.32 -25.13 -13.78
N TYR A 387 -2.51 -24.77 -14.28
CA TYR A 387 -3.29 -25.65 -15.15
C TYR A 387 -2.66 -25.86 -16.53
N ALA A 388 -2.04 -24.83 -17.10
CA ALA A 388 -1.35 -24.92 -18.39
C ALA A 388 -0.20 -25.94 -18.33
N PHE A 389 0.57 -25.95 -17.24
CA PHE A 389 1.66 -26.90 -17.08
C PHE A 389 1.16 -28.32 -16.78
N PHE A 390 0.11 -28.46 -15.97
CA PHE A 390 -0.61 -29.72 -15.80
C PHE A 390 -1.09 -30.29 -17.15
N LEU A 391 -1.70 -29.45 -17.99
CA LEU A 391 -2.18 -29.84 -19.30
C LEU A 391 -1.03 -30.22 -20.23
N PHE A 392 0.05 -29.45 -20.21
CA PHE A 392 1.27 -29.75 -20.96
C PHE A 392 1.76 -31.15 -20.57
N GLU A 393 2.05 -31.40 -19.31
CA GLU A 393 2.53 -32.70 -18.83
C GLU A 393 1.53 -33.84 -19.14
N SER A 394 0.24 -33.61 -18.93
CA SER A 394 -0.81 -34.59 -19.21
C SER A 394 -0.92 -34.94 -20.69
N LEU A 395 -0.83 -33.94 -21.57
CA LEU A 395 -0.87 -34.11 -23.01
C LEU A 395 0.37 -34.90 -23.47
N PHE A 396 1.56 -34.58 -22.96
CA PHE A 396 2.78 -35.32 -23.23
C PHE A 396 2.70 -36.79 -22.81
N ASN A 397 2.12 -37.06 -21.64
CA ASN A 397 1.87 -38.43 -21.16
C ASN A 397 0.83 -39.17 -22.03
N LEU A 398 -0.15 -38.48 -22.60
CA LEU A 398 -1.15 -39.09 -23.49
C LEU A 398 -0.60 -39.39 -24.90
N LEU A 399 0.34 -38.58 -25.39
CA LEU A 399 1.01 -38.75 -26.68
C LEU A 399 2.04 -39.89 -26.68
N LEU A 400 2.51 -40.32 -25.51
CA LEU A 400 3.32 -41.53 -25.34
C LEU A 400 2.40 -42.75 -25.20
N PRO A 401 2.36 -43.68 -26.17
CA PRO A 401 1.55 -44.87 -26.04
C PRO A 401 2.09 -45.75 -24.89
N ALA A 402 1.30 -45.90 -23.83
CA ALA A 402 1.47 -46.98 -22.87
C ALA A 402 1.11 -48.30 -23.58
N ASP A 403 2.03 -49.26 -23.57
CA ASP A 403 1.84 -50.56 -24.23
C ASP A 403 0.54 -51.23 -23.71
N PRO A 404 -0.31 -51.81 -24.58
CA PRO A 404 -1.37 -52.70 -24.16
C PRO A 404 -0.74 -53.97 -23.57
N GLU A 405 -1.22 -54.41 -22.40
CA GLU A 405 -0.77 -55.67 -21.81
C GLU A 405 -0.93 -56.83 -22.80
N ASP A 406 0.15 -57.58 -23.01
CA ASP A 406 0.21 -58.80 -23.80
C ASP A 406 -0.72 -59.86 -23.16
N PRO A 407 -1.75 -60.38 -23.86
CA PRO A 407 -2.69 -61.33 -23.29
C PRO A 407 -2.03 -62.71 -23.20
N LYS A 408 -1.51 -63.06 -22.03
CA LYS A 408 -1.15 -64.46 -21.72
C LYS A 408 -2.18 -65.09 -20.78
N ASP A 409 -2.96 -65.98 -21.36
CA ASP A 409 -3.83 -66.97 -20.73
C ASP A 409 -3.22 -67.63 -19.48
N ARG A 410 -3.86 -67.46 -18.30
CA ARG A 410 -4.37 -68.52 -17.36
C ARG A 410 -4.56 -68.03 -15.91
N PRO A 411 -5.41 -68.71 -15.09
CA PRO A 411 -6.35 -68.03 -14.20
C PRO A 411 -5.93 -67.94 -12.71
N CYS A 412 -6.42 -66.86 -12.09
CA CYS A 412 -6.83 -66.65 -10.69
C CYS A 412 -5.84 -66.91 -9.52
N SER A 413 -5.53 -65.82 -8.80
CA SER A 413 -5.73 -65.77 -7.34
C SER A 413 -5.85 -64.33 -6.85
N HIS A 414 -6.92 -64.05 -6.09
CA HIS A 414 -7.27 -62.75 -5.50
C HIS A 414 -6.18 -62.19 -4.56
N GLY A 415 -5.89 -60.91 -4.72
CA GLY A 415 -5.18 -60.08 -3.76
C GLY A 415 -5.44 -58.61 -4.06
N HIS A 416 -6.43 -58.01 -3.40
CA HIS A 416 -6.69 -56.58 -3.50
C HIS A 416 -5.58 -55.80 -2.78
N SER A 417 -4.70 -55.16 -3.54
CA SER A 417 -3.91 -54.03 -3.07
C SER A 417 -4.11 -52.87 -4.03
N HIS A 418 -4.66 -51.77 -3.53
CA HIS A 418 -4.84 -50.52 -4.25
C HIS A 418 -3.50 -50.06 -4.83
N SER A 419 -3.35 -50.24 -6.15
CA SER A 419 -2.25 -49.70 -6.92
C SER A 419 -2.49 -48.20 -7.05
N GLY A 420 -1.68 -47.40 -6.35
CA GLY A 420 -1.66 -45.96 -6.52
C GLY A 420 -1.32 -45.62 -7.97
N HIS A 421 -2.18 -44.83 -8.59
CA HIS A 421 -1.95 -44.26 -9.91
C HIS A 421 -0.69 -43.39 -9.86
N SER A 422 0.39 -43.87 -10.49
CA SER A 422 1.62 -43.08 -10.65
C SER A 422 1.39 -42.10 -11.79
N HIS A 423 1.29 -40.82 -11.44
CA HIS A 423 1.32 -39.74 -12.41
C HIS A 423 2.77 -39.57 -12.91
N GLY A 424 2.90 -39.51 -14.24
CA GLY A 424 4.06 -38.94 -14.93
C GLY A 424 5.38 -39.70 -14.80
N VAL A 425 6.27 -39.44 -15.74
CA VAL A 425 7.71 -39.71 -15.61
C VAL A 425 8.24 -38.73 -14.55
N SER A 426 7.86 -38.93 -13.29
CA SER A 426 8.35 -38.16 -12.16
C SER A 426 9.81 -38.53 -11.92
N MET A 427 10.60 -37.53 -11.52
CA MET A 427 12.03 -37.54 -11.23
C MET A 427 12.42 -38.66 -10.23
N GLN A 428 12.45 -39.90 -10.68
CA GLN A 428 12.72 -41.07 -9.84
C GLN A 428 14.23 -41.33 -9.85
N LEU A 429 14.98 -40.63 -8.98
CA LEU A 429 16.33 -41.05 -8.63
C LEU A 429 16.26 -42.41 -7.92
N ALA A 430 16.44 -43.50 -8.66
CA ALA A 430 16.57 -44.84 -8.09
C ALA A 430 17.99 -45.39 -8.28
N PRO A 431 18.89 -45.28 -7.28
CA PRO A 431 20.01 -46.19 -7.16
C PRO A 431 19.49 -47.46 -6.49
N SER A 432 18.98 -48.40 -7.27
CA SER A 432 18.63 -49.73 -6.77
C SER A 432 18.89 -50.77 -7.83
N ASP A 433 20.16 -51.19 -7.94
CA ASP A 433 20.52 -52.61 -8.01
C ASP A 433 22.04 -52.81 -7.99
N LEU A 434 22.59 -52.77 -6.78
CA LEU A 434 23.80 -53.53 -6.43
C LEU A 434 23.39 -54.59 -5.41
N ARG A 435 22.99 -55.78 -5.89
CA ARG A 435 23.02 -57.01 -5.09
C ARG A 435 23.96 -58.02 -5.74
N PRO A 436 24.91 -58.60 -4.99
CA PRO A 436 25.67 -59.75 -5.46
C PRO A 436 24.74 -60.99 -5.53
N PRO A 437 25.05 -61.98 -6.40
CA PRO A 437 24.18 -63.13 -6.55
C PRO A 437 24.16 -63.97 -5.26
N LYS A 438 22.94 -64.18 -4.72
CA LYS A 438 22.70 -65.16 -3.66
C LYS A 438 22.90 -66.56 -4.25
N GLN A 439 23.88 -67.28 -3.70
CA GLN A 439 23.95 -68.74 -3.80
C GLN A 439 22.63 -69.33 -3.29
N HIS A 440 21.94 -70.08 -4.14
CA HIS A 440 20.88 -70.97 -3.70
C HIS A 440 21.45 -72.37 -3.61
N GLU A 441 21.63 -72.86 -2.38
CA GLU A 441 21.69 -74.28 -2.09
C GLU A 441 20.38 -74.94 -2.53
N GLY A 442 20.53 -76.04 -3.27
CA GLY A 442 19.44 -76.90 -3.74
C GLY A 442 20.02 -78.18 -4.31
N SER A 443 20.15 -79.20 -3.45
CA SER A 443 20.59 -80.55 -3.78
C SER A 443 19.55 -81.28 -4.63
N ARG A 444 19.95 -81.85 -5.79
CA ARG A 444 20.03 -83.31 -6.05
C ARG A 444 20.05 -83.62 -7.56
N ALA A 445 21.03 -84.45 -7.90
CA ALA A 445 21.37 -85.15 -9.15
C ALA A 445 20.26 -85.43 -10.18
N ASP A 446 20.58 -85.26 -11.47
CA ASP A 446 20.76 -86.40 -12.40
C ASP A 446 21.62 -86.03 -13.62
N LEU A 447 22.21 -87.05 -14.24
CA LEU A 447 23.30 -87.06 -15.22
C LEU A 447 22.84 -86.75 -16.66
N VAL A 448 23.67 -86.06 -17.45
CA VAL A 448 24.33 -86.53 -18.70
C VAL A 448 25.01 -85.31 -19.36
N ALA A 449 26.30 -85.47 -19.65
CA ALA A 449 27.09 -84.56 -20.47
C ALA A 449 26.75 -84.72 -21.95
N GLU A 450 26.55 -83.61 -22.66
CA GLU A 450 26.72 -83.51 -24.11
C GLU A 450 27.37 -82.15 -24.38
N GLU A 451 28.57 -82.19 -24.97
CA GLU A 451 29.28 -81.03 -25.52
C GLU A 451 28.61 -80.58 -26.82
N SER A 452 28.38 -79.28 -26.98
CA SER A 452 28.54 -78.62 -28.29
C SER A 452 28.81 -77.12 -28.12
N PRO A 453 29.89 -76.58 -28.74
CA PRO A 453 30.25 -75.18 -28.67
C PRO A 453 29.69 -74.42 -29.89
N GLU A 454 28.70 -73.55 -29.68
CA GLU A 454 28.33 -72.54 -30.68
C GLU A 454 28.51 -71.12 -30.10
N LEU A 455 29.72 -70.62 -30.37
CA LEU A 455 30.04 -69.27 -30.85
C LEU A 455 28.96 -68.18 -30.76
N LEU A 456 29.30 -67.14 -29.99
CA LEU A 456 29.23 -65.72 -30.40
C LEU A 456 28.03 -65.32 -31.26
N ASN A 457 26.89 -65.09 -30.62
CA ASN A 457 25.98 -64.03 -31.04
C ASN A 457 25.58 -63.22 -29.80
N PRO A 458 26.06 -61.98 -29.63
CA PRO A 458 25.35 -61.04 -28.79
C PRO A 458 24.08 -60.71 -29.55
N GLU A 459 22.96 -61.39 -29.24
CA GLU A 459 21.63 -60.92 -29.59
C GLU A 459 21.57 -59.43 -29.24
N PRO A 460 21.44 -58.51 -30.22
CA PRO A 460 21.28 -57.11 -29.89
C PRO A 460 19.92 -57.02 -29.18
N ARG A 461 19.94 -56.73 -27.87
CA ARG A 461 18.74 -56.34 -27.11
C ARG A 461 17.99 -55.32 -27.97
N ARG A 462 16.91 -55.74 -28.63
CA ARG A 462 16.03 -54.83 -29.37
C ARG A 462 15.40 -53.93 -28.34
N LEU A 463 15.98 -52.73 -28.15
CA LEU A 463 15.34 -51.65 -27.40
C LEU A 463 13.97 -51.40 -28.03
N ARG A 464 12.91 -51.52 -27.22
CA ARG A 464 11.52 -51.27 -27.63
C ARG A 464 11.39 -49.87 -28.26
N PRO A 465 10.50 -49.67 -29.24
CA PRO A 465 10.26 -48.37 -29.87
C PRO A 465 9.95 -47.25 -28.85
N GLU A 466 9.22 -47.56 -27.76
CA GLU A 466 8.90 -46.56 -26.72
C GLU A 466 10.14 -46.03 -26.00
N LEU A 467 11.14 -46.89 -25.73
CA LEU A 467 12.38 -46.50 -25.05
C LEU A 467 13.28 -45.59 -25.92
N ARG A 468 13.01 -45.51 -27.23
CA ARG A 468 13.71 -44.62 -28.15
C ARG A 468 13.17 -43.19 -28.15
N LEU A 469 11.91 -43.00 -27.76
CA LEU A 469 11.26 -41.68 -27.73
C LEU A 469 11.41 -40.99 -26.38
N LEU A 470 11.52 -41.76 -25.30
CA LEU A 470 11.64 -41.28 -23.92
C LEU A 470 12.69 -40.17 -23.73
N PRO A 471 13.92 -40.26 -24.27
CA PRO A 471 14.92 -39.20 -24.14
C PRO A 471 14.48 -37.86 -24.77
N TYR A 472 13.78 -37.92 -25.90
CA TYR A 472 13.31 -36.74 -26.62
C TYR A 472 12.13 -36.08 -25.90
N VAL A 473 11.26 -36.87 -25.27
CA VAL A 473 10.15 -36.33 -24.47
C VAL A 473 10.67 -35.65 -23.21
N ILE A 474 11.62 -36.27 -22.50
CA ILE A 474 12.28 -35.65 -21.34
C ILE A 474 12.93 -34.33 -21.75
N THR A 475 13.76 -34.34 -22.79
CA THR A 475 14.46 -33.12 -23.26
C THR A 475 13.49 -32.02 -23.71
N LEU A 476 12.34 -32.38 -24.31
CA LEU A 476 11.34 -31.40 -24.75
C LEU A 476 10.55 -30.80 -23.58
N GLY A 477 10.23 -31.60 -22.57
CA GLY A 477 9.63 -31.10 -21.32
C GLY A 477 10.57 -30.11 -20.63
N ASP A 478 11.83 -30.51 -20.46
CA ASP A 478 12.89 -29.69 -19.89
C ASP A 478 13.10 -28.38 -20.68
N ALA A 479 13.11 -28.44 -22.02
CA ALA A 479 13.19 -27.24 -22.87
C ALA A 479 12.02 -26.25 -22.68
N VAL A 480 10.81 -26.74 -22.42
CA VAL A 480 9.66 -25.85 -22.18
C VAL A 480 9.71 -25.24 -20.78
N HIS A 481 10.18 -26.01 -19.79
CA HIS A 481 10.44 -25.53 -18.44
C HIS A 481 11.49 -24.42 -18.45
N ASN A 482 12.65 -24.70 -19.02
CA ASN A 482 13.76 -23.75 -19.12
C ASN A 482 13.35 -22.47 -19.86
N PHE A 483 12.55 -22.58 -20.93
CA PHE A 483 11.97 -21.40 -21.59
C PHE A 483 11.09 -20.58 -20.63
N ALA A 484 10.24 -21.22 -19.83
CA ALA A 484 9.36 -20.51 -18.91
C ALA A 484 10.12 -19.86 -17.74
N ASP A 485 11.20 -20.49 -17.26
CA ASP A 485 12.11 -19.88 -16.28
C ASP A 485 12.79 -18.64 -16.84
N GLY A 486 13.26 -18.71 -18.07
CA GLY A 486 13.77 -17.55 -18.80
C GLY A 486 12.75 -16.43 -18.90
N LEU A 487 11.50 -16.77 -19.23
CA LEU A 487 10.39 -15.82 -19.32
C LEU A 487 10.12 -15.13 -17.97
N ALA A 488 10.14 -15.90 -16.87
CA ALA A 488 9.96 -15.41 -15.51
C ALA A 488 11.10 -14.47 -15.09
N VAL A 489 12.36 -14.85 -15.33
CA VAL A 489 13.54 -14.03 -15.05
C VAL A 489 13.48 -12.72 -15.84
N GLY A 490 13.12 -12.77 -17.13
CA GLY A 490 12.97 -11.58 -17.96
C GLY A 490 11.88 -10.65 -17.47
N ALA A 491 10.71 -11.17 -17.11
CA ALA A 491 9.63 -10.36 -16.54
C ALA A 491 10.00 -9.77 -15.17
N ALA A 492 10.76 -10.49 -14.35
CA ALA A 492 11.22 -10.01 -13.05
C ALA A 492 12.21 -8.84 -13.19
N PHE A 493 13.16 -8.91 -14.14
CA PHE A 493 14.10 -7.82 -14.44
C PHE A 493 13.44 -6.63 -15.18
N LEU A 494 12.29 -6.82 -15.82
CA LEU A 494 11.48 -5.70 -16.30
C LEU A 494 10.90 -4.89 -15.13
N SER A 495 10.47 -5.59 -14.08
CA SER A 495 9.85 -4.97 -12.90
C SER A 495 10.89 -4.27 -12.02
N SER A 496 11.97 -4.95 -11.61
CA SER A 496 13.10 -4.34 -10.90
C SER A 496 14.34 -5.24 -10.90
N TRP A 497 15.53 -4.69 -10.67
CA TRP A 497 16.73 -5.53 -10.55
C TRP A 497 16.69 -6.45 -9.31
N LYS A 498 16.02 -6.03 -8.23
CA LYS A 498 15.90 -6.80 -6.97
C LYS A 498 15.00 -8.00 -7.16
N THR A 499 13.82 -7.78 -7.74
CA THR A 499 12.89 -8.83 -8.13
C THR A 499 13.56 -9.78 -9.13
N GLY A 500 14.26 -9.25 -10.14
CA GLY A 500 15.06 -10.03 -11.08
C GLY A 500 16.12 -10.92 -10.42
N LEU A 501 16.86 -10.38 -9.45
CA LEU A 501 17.88 -11.13 -8.69
C LEU A 501 17.25 -12.24 -7.83
N ALA A 502 16.16 -11.94 -7.11
CA ALA A 502 15.47 -12.90 -6.26
C ALA A 502 14.89 -14.07 -7.08
N THR A 503 14.19 -13.78 -8.19
CA THR A 503 13.68 -14.80 -9.11
C THR A 503 14.82 -15.60 -9.75
N SER A 504 15.93 -14.96 -10.13
CA SER A 504 17.11 -15.67 -10.67
C SER A 504 17.74 -16.62 -9.65
N LEU A 505 17.77 -16.25 -8.36
CA LEU A 505 18.26 -17.12 -7.30
C LEU A 505 17.30 -18.29 -7.04
N ALA A 506 15.99 -18.05 -7.11
CA ALA A 506 14.99 -19.10 -7.01
C ALA A 506 15.12 -20.11 -8.16
N VAL A 507 15.31 -19.63 -9.39
CA VAL A 507 15.58 -20.46 -10.58
C VAL A 507 16.86 -21.27 -10.38
N PHE A 508 17.96 -20.61 -10.04
CA PHE A 508 19.23 -21.26 -9.74
C PHE A 508 19.12 -22.41 -8.74
N CYS A 509 18.36 -22.21 -7.65
CA CYS A 509 18.27 -23.20 -6.56
C CYS A 509 17.57 -24.50 -7.00
N HIS A 510 16.67 -24.45 -7.99
CA HIS A 510 15.92 -25.61 -8.44
C HIS A 510 16.39 -26.20 -9.77
N GLU A 511 17.08 -25.40 -10.58
CA GLU A 511 17.64 -25.88 -11.85
C GLU A 511 18.74 -26.92 -11.63
N VAL A 512 19.59 -26.75 -10.61
CA VAL A 512 20.68 -27.71 -10.34
C VAL A 512 20.16 -29.11 -9.99
N PRO A 513 19.18 -29.29 -9.07
CA PRO A 513 18.55 -30.59 -8.83
C PRO A 513 17.76 -31.13 -10.03
N HIS A 514 17.06 -30.26 -10.76
CA HIS A 514 16.24 -30.64 -11.92
C HIS A 514 17.10 -31.24 -13.03
N GLU A 515 18.14 -30.51 -13.45
CA GLU A 515 19.09 -30.90 -14.48
C GLU A 515 19.81 -32.22 -14.16
N LEU A 516 20.09 -32.45 -12.87
CA LEU A 516 20.67 -33.71 -12.41
C LEU A 516 19.68 -34.89 -12.57
N GLY A 517 18.40 -34.66 -12.26
CA GLY A 517 17.33 -35.63 -12.45
C GLY A 517 17.18 -36.04 -13.91
N ASP A 518 17.13 -35.06 -14.82
CA ASP A 518 17.01 -35.28 -16.26
C ASP A 518 18.24 -35.97 -16.83
N PHE A 519 19.43 -35.54 -16.42
CA PHE A 519 20.67 -36.21 -16.83
C PHE A 519 20.69 -37.69 -16.41
N ALA A 520 20.27 -38.00 -15.17
CA ALA A 520 20.15 -39.37 -14.70
C ALA A 520 19.12 -40.16 -15.51
N ALA A 521 17.96 -39.59 -15.81
CA ALA A 521 16.91 -40.22 -16.61
C ALA A 521 17.39 -40.51 -18.05
N LEU A 522 18.10 -39.58 -18.69
CA LEU A 522 18.68 -39.77 -20.03
C LEU A 522 19.73 -40.88 -20.06
N LEU A 523 20.58 -40.98 -19.02
CA LEU A 523 21.52 -42.10 -18.89
C LEU A 523 20.80 -43.43 -18.70
N HIS A 524 19.73 -43.47 -17.89
CA HIS A 524 18.89 -44.66 -17.72
C HIS A 524 18.15 -45.07 -18.99
N ALA A 525 17.77 -44.12 -19.84
CA ALA A 525 17.21 -44.36 -21.16
C ALA A 525 18.26 -44.86 -22.19
N GLY A 526 19.54 -44.96 -21.79
CA GLY A 526 20.61 -45.57 -22.57
C GLY A 526 21.43 -44.58 -23.42
N LEU A 527 21.33 -43.28 -23.17
CA LEU A 527 22.18 -42.30 -23.83
C LEU A 527 23.60 -42.32 -23.27
N SER A 528 24.59 -42.10 -24.13
CA SER A 528 25.96 -41.85 -23.67
C SER A 528 26.03 -40.52 -22.92
N VAL A 529 26.89 -40.43 -21.89
CA VAL A 529 27.16 -39.22 -21.11
C VAL A 529 27.28 -37.95 -21.96
N ARG A 530 28.06 -38.00 -23.05
CA ARG A 530 28.23 -36.83 -23.95
C ARG A 530 26.94 -36.38 -24.63
N ARG A 531 26.07 -37.32 -24.99
CA ARG A 531 24.78 -37.02 -25.63
C ARG A 531 23.78 -36.48 -24.61
N ALA A 532 23.71 -37.09 -23.43
CA ALA A 532 22.86 -36.60 -22.34
C ALA A 532 23.26 -35.17 -21.92
N MET A 533 24.55 -34.90 -21.72
CA MET A 533 25.04 -33.54 -21.44
C MET A 533 24.71 -32.54 -22.56
N LEU A 534 24.81 -32.94 -23.83
CA LEU A 534 24.51 -32.04 -24.96
C LEU A 534 23.01 -31.72 -25.06
N LEU A 535 22.14 -32.69 -24.74
CA LEU A 535 20.69 -32.48 -24.75
C LEU A 535 20.25 -31.56 -23.62
N ASN A 536 20.74 -31.78 -22.39
CA ASN A 536 20.50 -30.87 -21.26
C ASN A 536 21.04 -29.45 -21.54
N LEU A 537 22.23 -29.33 -22.13
CA LEU A 537 22.72 -28.02 -22.54
C LEU A 537 21.80 -27.36 -23.56
N ALA A 538 21.28 -28.13 -24.53
CA ALA A 538 20.41 -27.59 -25.56
C ALA A 538 19.05 -27.16 -25.01
N SER A 539 18.47 -27.89 -24.05
CA SER A 539 17.25 -27.48 -23.35
C SER A 539 17.52 -26.26 -22.47
N GLY A 540 18.60 -26.23 -21.68
CA GLY A 540 18.96 -25.06 -20.86
C GLY A 540 19.14 -23.75 -21.65
N LEU A 541 19.62 -23.82 -22.90
CA LEU A 541 19.74 -22.63 -23.77
C LEU A 541 18.39 -22.00 -24.15
N THR A 542 17.28 -22.72 -24.02
CA THR A 542 15.94 -22.16 -24.26
C THR A 542 15.55 -21.10 -23.23
N ALA A 543 16.18 -21.07 -22.05
CA ALA A 543 16.00 -20.01 -21.06
C ALA A 543 16.39 -18.62 -21.62
N PHE A 544 17.42 -18.53 -22.47
CA PHE A 544 17.73 -17.27 -23.15
C PHE A 544 16.62 -16.83 -24.10
N ILE A 545 15.96 -17.78 -24.76
CA ILE A 545 14.84 -17.47 -25.66
C ILE A 545 13.68 -16.91 -24.83
N GLY A 546 13.34 -17.54 -23.70
CA GLY A 546 12.33 -17.05 -22.77
C GLY A 546 12.63 -15.65 -22.26
N LEU A 547 13.87 -15.43 -21.80
CA LEU A 547 14.36 -14.13 -21.32
C LEU A 547 14.15 -13.04 -22.35
N TYR A 548 14.63 -13.25 -23.58
CA TYR A 548 14.52 -12.24 -24.63
C TYR A 548 13.09 -12.05 -25.11
N VAL A 549 12.25 -13.09 -25.11
CA VAL A 549 10.82 -12.94 -25.40
C VAL A 549 10.15 -12.04 -24.36
N ALA A 550 10.41 -12.26 -23.05
CA ALA A 550 9.88 -11.39 -22.01
C ALA A 550 10.37 -9.95 -22.15
N LEU A 551 11.68 -9.75 -22.32
CA LEU A 551 12.29 -8.41 -22.47
C LEU A 551 11.84 -7.69 -23.76
N ALA A 552 11.63 -8.42 -24.85
CA ALA A 552 11.20 -7.84 -26.14
C ALA A 552 9.69 -7.59 -26.21
N ALA A 553 8.89 -8.32 -25.43
CA ALA A 553 7.44 -8.15 -25.40
C ALA A 553 7.05 -6.72 -24.97
N GLY A 554 7.95 -5.97 -24.29
CA GLY A 554 7.82 -4.53 -24.06
C GLY A 554 6.45 -4.14 -23.50
N VAL A 555 5.85 -5.06 -22.75
CA VAL A 555 4.47 -4.94 -22.32
C VAL A 555 4.46 -3.84 -21.27
N GLY A 556 3.52 -2.90 -21.35
CA GLY A 556 3.36 -1.88 -20.30
C GLY A 556 3.26 -2.52 -18.91
N GLU A 557 3.33 -1.73 -17.84
CA GLU A 557 3.40 -2.20 -16.44
C GLU A 557 2.40 -3.31 -16.07
N ASP A 558 1.24 -3.37 -16.75
CA ASP A 558 0.28 -4.46 -16.59
C ASP A 558 0.78 -5.82 -17.07
N GLY A 559 1.46 -5.89 -18.22
CA GLY A 559 1.84 -7.14 -18.87
C GLY A 559 2.96 -7.91 -18.20
N GLU A 560 3.91 -7.22 -17.56
CA GLU A 560 4.92 -7.89 -16.71
C GLU A 560 4.25 -8.66 -15.57
N THR A 561 3.23 -8.06 -14.96
CA THR A 561 2.52 -8.64 -13.83
C THR A 561 1.73 -9.89 -14.24
N TRP A 562 1.17 -9.91 -15.45
CA TRP A 562 0.50 -11.10 -16.00
C TRP A 562 1.47 -12.25 -16.28
N ILE A 563 2.66 -11.94 -16.79
CA ILE A 563 3.70 -12.96 -17.02
C ILE A 563 4.17 -13.54 -15.68
N LEU A 564 4.43 -12.68 -14.69
CA LEU A 564 4.80 -13.10 -13.33
C LEU A 564 3.68 -13.92 -12.65
N ALA A 565 2.41 -13.57 -12.88
CA ALA A 565 1.27 -14.35 -12.37
C ALA A 565 1.27 -15.77 -12.93
N VAL A 566 1.44 -15.92 -14.25
CA VAL A 566 1.53 -17.24 -14.89
C VAL A 566 2.77 -18.01 -14.38
N ALA A 567 3.92 -17.35 -14.26
CA ALA A 567 5.15 -17.95 -13.73
C ALA A 567 5.01 -18.41 -12.27
N THR A 568 4.29 -17.65 -11.44
CA THR A 568 3.98 -18.05 -10.05
C THR A 568 3.22 -19.38 -10.01
N GLY A 569 2.24 -19.55 -10.91
CA GLY A 569 1.48 -20.79 -11.05
C GLY A 569 2.34 -21.97 -11.48
N LEU A 570 3.27 -21.72 -12.42
CA LEU A 570 4.26 -22.69 -12.87
C LEU A 570 5.18 -23.14 -11.73
N PHE A 571 5.79 -22.20 -11.00
CA PHE A 571 6.70 -22.51 -9.90
C PHE A 571 6.02 -23.33 -8.80
N LEU A 572 4.75 -23.03 -8.49
CA LEU A 572 3.95 -23.84 -7.59
C LEU A 572 3.73 -25.26 -8.10
N TYR A 573 3.41 -25.41 -9.39
CA TYR A 573 3.22 -26.73 -9.99
C TYR A 573 4.50 -27.57 -9.94
N VAL A 574 5.62 -27.02 -10.43
CA VAL A 574 6.93 -27.70 -10.42
C VAL A 574 7.33 -28.12 -9.01
N ALA A 575 7.21 -27.21 -8.04
CA ALA A 575 7.63 -27.52 -6.68
C ALA A 575 6.77 -28.61 -6.02
N LEU A 576 5.44 -28.55 -6.18
CA LEU A 576 4.51 -29.41 -5.45
C LEU A 576 4.17 -30.71 -6.17
N CYS A 577 4.12 -30.70 -7.50
CA CYS A 577 3.70 -31.85 -8.31
C CYS A 577 4.89 -32.66 -8.83
N ASP A 578 6.07 -32.07 -8.99
CA ASP A 578 7.25 -32.77 -9.51
C ASP A 578 8.33 -32.99 -8.44
N MET A 579 8.91 -31.91 -7.90
CA MET A 579 10.06 -32.03 -7.00
C MET A 579 9.73 -32.58 -5.61
N LEU A 580 8.60 -32.16 -5.02
CA LEU A 580 8.20 -32.63 -3.68
C LEU A 580 7.89 -34.15 -3.68
N PRO A 581 7.12 -34.71 -4.63
CA PRO A 581 6.94 -36.16 -4.73
C PRO A 581 8.25 -36.91 -4.99
N ALA A 582 9.13 -36.38 -5.84
CA ALA A 582 10.45 -36.95 -6.09
C ALA A 582 11.28 -37.06 -4.80
N MET A 583 11.26 -36.02 -3.96
CA MET A 583 11.92 -36.01 -2.66
C MET A 583 11.32 -37.04 -1.68
N LEU A 584 9.99 -37.14 -1.61
CA LEU A 584 9.28 -38.01 -0.66
C LEU A 584 9.36 -39.50 -1.01
N ASN A 585 9.53 -39.85 -2.28
CA ASN A 585 9.55 -41.23 -2.74
C ASN A 585 10.91 -41.93 -2.59
N VAL A 586 11.95 -41.23 -2.11
CA VAL A 586 13.28 -41.82 -1.88
C VAL A 586 13.33 -42.60 -0.58
N ARG A 587 13.78 -43.86 -0.64
CA ARG A 587 13.95 -44.75 0.51
C ARG A 587 15.42 -44.92 0.85
N ASP A 588 15.80 -44.52 2.06
CA ASP A 588 17.17 -44.63 2.58
C ASP A 588 17.22 -45.54 3.83
N ARG A 589 18.40 -46.11 4.12
CA ARG A 589 18.63 -46.92 5.32
C ARG A 589 18.53 -46.10 6.62
N ARG A 590 18.72 -44.78 6.55
CA ARG A 590 18.66 -43.83 7.68
C ARG A 590 17.52 -42.83 7.48
N PRO A 591 16.25 -43.23 7.68
CA PRO A 591 15.09 -42.41 7.36
C PRO A 591 15.04 -41.10 8.17
N TRP A 592 15.45 -41.12 9.43
CA TRP A 592 15.48 -39.92 10.28
C TRP A 592 16.53 -38.89 9.83
N LEU A 593 17.70 -39.35 9.37
CA LEU A 593 18.72 -38.45 8.84
C LEU A 593 18.23 -37.79 7.54
N LEU A 594 17.63 -38.59 6.66
CA LEU A 594 17.06 -38.08 5.41
C LEU A 594 15.93 -37.07 5.69
N PHE A 595 15.04 -37.38 6.62
CA PHE A 595 13.99 -36.46 7.06
C PHE A 595 14.55 -35.12 7.57
N LEU A 596 15.59 -35.16 8.42
CA LEU A 596 16.23 -33.93 8.92
C LEU A 596 16.87 -33.12 7.78
N LEU A 597 17.52 -33.77 6.83
CA LEU A 597 18.16 -33.12 5.69
C LEU A 597 17.14 -32.49 4.74
N HIS A 598 16.03 -33.19 4.45
CA HIS A 598 14.93 -32.65 3.65
C HIS A 598 14.33 -31.39 4.27
N ASN A 599 14.02 -31.45 5.58
CA ASN A 599 13.48 -30.29 6.30
C ASN A 599 14.50 -29.15 6.42
N ALA A 600 15.79 -29.46 6.61
CA ALA A 600 16.85 -28.45 6.60
C ALA A 600 16.96 -27.76 5.24
N GLY A 601 16.84 -28.52 4.15
CA GLY A 601 16.76 -27.98 2.79
C GLY A 601 15.55 -27.07 2.62
N LEU A 602 14.34 -27.56 2.90
CA LEU A 602 13.08 -26.79 2.79
C LEU A 602 13.12 -25.48 3.57
N LEU A 603 13.48 -25.55 4.86
CA LEU A 603 13.61 -24.38 5.73
C LEU A 603 14.70 -23.44 5.22
N GLY A 604 15.80 -23.98 4.71
CA GLY A 604 16.86 -23.20 4.08
C GLY A 604 16.35 -22.39 2.89
N GLY A 605 15.62 -23.05 1.97
CA GLY A 605 14.99 -22.39 0.82
C GLY A 605 14.03 -21.27 1.24
N TRP A 606 13.07 -21.56 2.11
CA TRP A 606 12.16 -20.52 2.62
C TRP A 606 12.87 -19.39 3.33
N THR A 607 13.91 -19.70 4.12
CA THR A 607 14.67 -18.66 4.84
C THR A 607 15.42 -17.76 3.86
N VAL A 608 16.05 -18.31 2.83
CA VAL A 608 16.75 -17.52 1.81
C VAL A 608 15.76 -16.58 1.10
N LEU A 609 14.61 -17.09 0.65
CA LEU A 609 13.61 -16.29 -0.05
C LEU A 609 12.89 -15.29 0.87
N LEU A 610 12.63 -15.65 2.13
CA LEU A 610 12.07 -14.75 3.12
C LEU A 610 13.04 -13.60 3.45
N LEU A 611 14.34 -13.89 3.61
CA LEU A 611 15.34 -12.87 3.84
C LEU A 611 15.45 -11.93 2.64
N LEU A 612 15.41 -12.46 1.41
CA LEU A 612 15.37 -11.62 0.22
C LEU A 612 14.15 -10.71 0.20
N SER A 613 12.95 -11.25 0.45
CA SER A 613 11.71 -10.48 0.49
C SER A 613 11.70 -9.41 1.59
N LEU A 614 12.19 -9.71 2.80
CA LEU A 614 12.20 -8.76 3.92
C LEU A 614 13.26 -7.66 3.79
N TYR A 615 14.40 -7.97 3.17
CA TYR A 615 15.50 -7.04 3.03
C TYR A 615 15.58 -6.41 1.63
N GLU A 616 14.63 -6.69 0.73
CA GLU A 616 14.59 -6.19 -0.66
C GLU A 616 14.86 -4.68 -0.72
N ASP A 617 14.22 -3.90 0.15
CA ASP A 617 14.39 -2.44 0.20
C ASP A 617 15.75 -1.97 0.73
N ASN A 618 16.44 -2.80 1.52
CA ASN A 618 17.73 -2.48 2.13
C ASN A 618 18.94 -2.94 1.29
N ILE A 619 18.71 -3.71 0.22
CA ILE A 619 19.80 -4.10 -0.69
C ILE A 619 20.08 -2.91 -1.61
N THR A 620 21.08 -2.11 -1.28
CA THR A 620 21.61 -1.05 -2.13
C THR A 620 22.71 -1.62 -3.04
N LEU A 621 22.62 -1.35 -4.33
CA LEU A 621 23.65 -1.70 -5.33
C LEU A 621 24.88 -0.79 -5.22
#